data_AF-A0A2M8F0S7-F1
#
_entry.id   AF-A0A2M8F0S7-F1
#
_cell.length_a   1.000
_cell.length_b   1.000
_cell.length_c   1.000
_cell.angle_alpha   90.00
_cell.angle_beta   90.00
_cell.angle_gamma   90.00
#
_symmetry.space_group_name_H-M   'P 1'
#
loop_
_entity.id
_entity.type
_entity.pdbx_description
1 polymer ?
#
loop_
_entity_poly.entity_id
_entity_poly.type
_entity_poly.pdbx_seq_one_letter_code
_entity_poly.pdbx_strand_id
1 'polypeptide(L)'
;MSQIDDLPESLKKQLHNFISAQLNSCLEHDHDQKLRETINTNFLWLQKFALLHFQSRMQRARELDAPEVTQAKKLAKQYIGEKNHDFFVTCVDGRNMPTIMFSKPPQVGGTLRTPAGVVNGFMEGQKDDSVFIDRDSYVVEQIVTLLREKAGDTIYYGLDSHLGCVARTLIHSTEGGKQIDGGVRSDIINKLMTAKGILQLKKELHDQGEKVAEIIPIFFSFDPSKGGVISGLEIHVNDKDVANVGFTEEILNKLASENTIVRTFDLLKDKKIARLLNDAILPGTADFRNNYPRSLLLNWQATTKLYGEGKGEIFLIILGKLKYVYANSAISDLTLHQKAKFLLKNLVTRYSIAGSEDSWPYANHQEELIVITDGGYAPFPALDAFAVF
;
A
#
# COMPACT_ATOMS: atom_id res chain seq x y z
N MET A 1 7.16 25.98 1.14
CA MET A 1 5.92 26.00 0.34
C MET A 1 6.34 26.03 -1.11
N SER A 2 6.22 24.93 -1.86
CA SER A 2 6.32 24.99 -3.32
C SER A 2 5.18 25.90 -3.82
N GLN A 3 5.46 26.73 -4.81
CA GLN A 3 4.40 27.48 -5.49
C GLN A 3 3.44 26.45 -6.08
N ILE A 4 2.23 26.35 -5.55
CA ILE A 4 1.15 25.65 -6.25
C ILE A 4 0.93 26.45 -7.51
N ASP A 5 1.29 25.86 -8.64
CA ASP A 5 1.13 26.49 -9.93
C ASP A 5 -0.32 26.87 -10.15
N ASP A 6 -0.51 28.08 -10.67
CA ASP A 6 -1.84 28.60 -10.88
C ASP A 6 -2.52 27.87 -12.05
N LEU A 7 -3.84 27.67 -11.95
CA LEU A 7 -4.58 27.01 -13.03
C LEU A 7 -4.59 27.91 -14.27
N PRO A 8 -4.62 27.34 -15.49
CA PRO A 8 -4.87 28.12 -16.69
C PRO A 8 -6.14 28.97 -16.52
N GLU A 9 -6.07 30.26 -16.84
CA GLU A 9 -7.20 31.19 -16.67
C GLU A 9 -8.47 30.72 -17.39
N SER A 10 -8.32 30.05 -18.53
CA SER A 10 -9.42 29.42 -19.26
C SER A 10 -10.15 28.37 -18.43
N LEU A 11 -9.42 27.51 -17.72
CA LEU A 11 -9.98 26.47 -16.86
C LEU A 11 -10.64 27.09 -15.63
N LYS A 12 -10.02 28.08 -14.98
CA LYS A 12 -10.64 28.81 -13.86
C LYS A 12 -11.98 29.41 -14.26
N LYS A 13 -12.02 30.07 -15.42
CA LYS A 13 -13.25 30.68 -15.97
C LYS A 13 -14.30 29.63 -16.27
N GLN A 14 -13.93 28.49 -16.86
CA GLN A 14 -14.86 27.38 -17.12
C GLN A 14 -15.43 26.80 -15.82
N LEU A 15 -14.60 26.54 -14.82
CA LEU A 15 -15.04 26.05 -13.51
C LEU A 15 -15.97 27.05 -12.82
N HIS A 16 -15.58 28.33 -12.80
CA HIS A 16 -16.42 29.38 -12.24
C HIS A 16 -17.77 29.46 -12.94
N ASN A 17 -17.79 29.51 -14.28
CA ASN A 17 -19.03 29.58 -15.04
C ASN A 17 -19.93 28.37 -14.80
N PHE A 18 -19.36 27.17 -14.77
CA PHE A 18 -20.11 25.94 -14.51
C PHE A 18 -20.73 25.94 -13.11
N ILE A 19 -19.93 26.20 -12.08
CA ILE A 19 -20.37 26.20 -10.67
C ILE A 19 -21.40 27.30 -10.44
N SER A 20 -21.20 28.50 -10.99
CA SER A 20 -22.16 29.61 -10.90
C SER A 20 -23.48 29.31 -11.60
N ALA A 21 -23.45 28.64 -12.76
CA ALA A 21 -24.67 28.23 -13.46
C ALA A 21 -25.47 27.19 -12.64
N GLN A 22 -24.79 26.22 -12.03
CA GLN A 22 -25.42 25.23 -11.16
C GLN A 22 -25.99 25.89 -9.89
N LEU A 23 -25.26 26.83 -9.27
CA LEU A 23 -25.74 27.60 -8.12
C LEU A 23 -27.03 28.36 -8.46
N ASN A 24 -27.04 29.10 -9.57
CA ASN A 24 -28.21 29.86 -10.00
C ASN A 24 -29.42 28.94 -10.22
N SER A 25 -29.22 27.79 -10.87
CA SER A 25 -30.29 26.80 -11.06
C SER A 25 -30.84 26.28 -9.72
N CYS A 26 -29.99 25.97 -8.74
CA CYS A 26 -30.45 25.56 -7.40
C CYS A 26 -31.24 26.68 -6.69
N LEU A 27 -30.79 27.92 -6.80
CA LEU A 27 -31.43 29.07 -6.14
C LEU A 27 -32.73 29.51 -6.82
N GLU A 28 -32.94 29.20 -8.11
CA GLU A 28 -34.19 29.49 -8.82
C GLU A 28 -35.37 28.65 -8.31
N HIS A 29 -35.08 27.44 -7.81
CA HIS A 29 -36.10 26.49 -7.35
C HIS A 29 -36.36 26.53 -5.84
N ASP A 30 -35.62 27.36 -5.09
CA ASP A 30 -35.69 27.39 -3.64
C ASP A 30 -35.99 28.79 -3.10
N HIS A 31 -37.07 28.92 -2.35
CA HIS A 31 -37.51 30.20 -1.76
C HIS A 31 -37.21 30.30 -0.26
N ASP A 32 -36.69 29.24 0.37
CA ASP A 32 -36.33 29.27 1.80
C ASP A 32 -34.98 29.97 2.01
N GLN A 33 -34.96 31.03 2.82
CA GLN A 33 -33.76 31.84 3.01
C GLN A 33 -32.60 31.05 3.65
N LYS A 34 -32.89 30.19 4.63
CA LYS A 34 -31.87 29.41 5.35
C LYS A 34 -31.25 28.35 4.44
N LEU A 35 -32.06 27.75 3.57
CA LEU A 35 -31.60 26.79 2.59
C LEU A 35 -30.76 27.45 1.50
N ARG A 36 -31.16 28.64 1.01
CA ARG A 36 -30.35 29.45 0.07
C ARG A 36 -28.99 29.84 0.65
N GLU A 37 -28.92 30.22 1.93
CA GLU A 37 -27.63 30.52 2.60
C GLU A 37 -26.71 29.28 2.69
N THR A 38 -27.31 28.12 2.99
CA THR A 38 -26.60 26.83 3.02
C THR A 38 -26.08 26.45 1.62
N ILE A 39 -26.92 26.58 0.59
CA ILE A 39 -26.55 26.35 -0.81
C ILE A 39 -25.37 27.25 -1.21
N ASN A 40 -25.44 28.56 -0.95
CA ASN A 40 -24.33 29.48 -1.26
C ASN A 40 -23.02 29.06 -0.58
N THR A 41 -23.07 28.67 0.69
CA THR A 41 -21.89 28.22 1.44
C THR A 41 -21.27 26.97 0.82
N ASN A 42 -22.10 26.00 0.46
CA ASN A 42 -21.66 24.76 -0.18
C ASN A 42 -21.05 25.01 -1.56
N PHE A 43 -21.61 25.94 -2.35
CA PHE A 43 -21.08 26.27 -3.67
C PHE A 43 -19.79 27.09 -3.61
N LEU A 44 -19.62 27.97 -2.60
CA LEU A 44 -18.32 28.63 -2.33
C LEU A 44 -17.25 27.60 -1.96
N TRP A 45 -17.61 26.61 -1.14
CA TRP A 45 -16.72 25.51 -0.82
C TRP A 45 -16.40 24.68 -2.08
N LEU A 46 -17.40 24.31 -2.88
CA LEU A 46 -17.22 23.53 -4.12
C LEU A 46 -16.27 24.23 -5.10
N GLN A 47 -16.36 25.56 -5.21
CA GLN A 47 -15.45 26.34 -6.03
C GLN A 47 -14.00 26.23 -5.54
N LYS A 48 -13.77 26.38 -4.22
CA LYS A 48 -12.43 26.22 -3.63
C LYS A 48 -11.91 24.80 -3.81
N PHE A 49 -12.75 23.80 -3.55
CA PHE A 49 -12.43 22.39 -3.72
C PHE A 49 -12.03 22.08 -5.16
N ALA A 50 -12.83 22.49 -6.16
CA ALA A 50 -12.54 22.23 -7.56
C ALA A 50 -11.20 22.84 -7.98
N LEU A 51 -10.94 24.10 -7.60
CA LEU A 51 -9.65 24.75 -7.89
C LEU A 51 -8.48 23.96 -7.28
N LEU A 52 -8.54 23.64 -5.99
CA LEU A 52 -7.49 22.87 -5.30
C LEU A 52 -7.32 21.47 -5.90
N HIS A 53 -8.41 20.81 -6.29
CA HIS A 53 -8.38 19.50 -6.93
C HIS A 53 -7.62 19.55 -8.24
N PHE A 54 -7.96 20.47 -9.15
CA PHE A 54 -7.26 20.59 -10.43
C PHE A 54 -5.80 21.04 -10.26
N GLN A 55 -5.52 21.94 -9.31
CA GLN A 55 -4.15 22.37 -9.01
C GLN A 55 -3.30 21.19 -8.53
N SER A 56 -3.83 20.41 -7.59
CA SER A 56 -3.16 19.22 -7.08
C SER A 56 -2.91 18.20 -8.20
N ARG A 57 -3.90 17.95 -9.06
CA ARG A 57 -3.77 17.03 -10.20
C ARG A 57 -2.72 17.50 -11.20
N MET A 58 -2.69 18.80 -11.52
CA MET A 58 -1.67 19.37 -12.43
C MET A 58 -0.28 19.31 -11.82
N GLN A 59 -0.14 19.63 -10.54
CA GLN A 59 1.13 19.48 -9.81
C GLN A 59 1.62 18.03 -9.89
N ARG A 60 0.75 17.05 -9.59
CA ARG A 60 1.11 15.63 -9.67
C ARG A 60 1.54 15.24 -11.07
N ALA A 61 0.80 15.65 -12.11
CA ALA A 61 1.19 15.37 -13.48
C ALA A 61 2.62 15.85 -13.79
N ARG A 62 2.97 17.08 -13.38
CA ARG A 62 4.33 17.64 -13.56
C ARG A 62 5.38 16.89 -12.76
N GLU A 63 5.06 16.52 -11.51
CA GLU A 63 5.97 15.74 -10.68
C GLU A 63 6.28 14.37 -11.31
N LEU A 64 5.31 13.73 -11.96
CA LEU A 64 5.51 12.44 -12.64
C LEU A 64 6.47 12.51 -13.83
N ASP A 65 6.55 13.68 -14.47
CA ASP A 65 7.45 13.97 -15.59
C ASP A 65 8.83 14.45 -15.15
N ALA A 66 9.05 14.62 -13.84
CA ALA A 66 10.32 15.09 -13.32
C ALA A 66 11.47 14.07 -13.59
N PRO A 67 12.69 14.54 -13.94
CA PRO A 67 13.85 13.66 -14.15
C PRO A 67 14.16 12.77 -12.94
N GLU A 68 13.94 13.27 -11.73
CA GLU A 68 14.15 12.54 -10.48
C GLU A 68 13.22 11.33 -10.37
N VAL A 69 11.97 11.46 -10.81
CA VAL A 69 11.00 10.35 -10.84
C VAL A 69 11.44 9.31 -11.87
N THR A 70 11.89 9.74 -13.05
CA THR A 70 12.42 8.82 -14.06
C THR A 70 13.64 8.03 -13.55
N GLN A 71 14.57 8.70 -12.87
CA GLN A 71 15.72 8.05 -12.26
C GLN A 71 15.31 7.09 -11.13
N ALA A 72 14.35 7.47 -10.28
CA ALA A 72 13.82 6.60 -9.24
C ALA A 72 13.14 5.34 -9.82
N LYS A 73 12.36 5.47 -10.92
CA LYS A 73 11.79 4.34 -11.64
C LYS A 73 12.87 3.36 -12.12
N LYS A 74 13.99 3.87 -12.65
CA LYS A 74 15.13 3.04 -13.07
C LYS A 74 15.76 2.29 -11.90
N LEU A 75 16.02 2.98 -10.79
CA LEU A 75 16.57 2.35 -9.57
C LEU A 75 15.63 1.27 -9.03
N ALA A 76 14.32 1.53 -9.02
CA ALA A 76 13.31 0.57 -8.59
C ALA A 76 13.26 -0.67 -9.49
N LYS A 77 13.25 -0.50 -10.82
CA LYS A 77 13.28 -1.62 -11.77
C LYS A 77 14.53 -2.48 -11.61
N GLN A 78 15.71 -1.86 -11.47
CA GLN A 78 16.96 -2.58 -11.20
C GLN A 78 16.92 -3.32 -9.88
N TYR A 79 16.38 -2.67 -8.83
CA TYR A 79 16.22 -3.28 -7.52
C TYR A 79 15.30 -4.49 -7.57
N ILE A 80 14.13 -4.39 -8.22
CA ILE A 80 13.15 -5.47 -8.34
C ILE A 80 13.68 -6.59 -9.26
N GLY A 81 14.32 -6.22 -10.36
CA GLY A 81 14.83 -7.06 -11.43
C GLY A 81 14.11 -6.78 -12.76
N GLU A 82 14.84 -6.75 -13.88
CA GLU A 82 14.27 -6.36 -15.20
C GLU A 82 13.13 -7.27 -15.71
N LYS A 83 13.10 -8.53 -15.26
CA LYS A 83 12.03 -9.50 -15.57
C LYS A 83 11.07 -9.72 -14.40
N ASN A 84 11.10 -8.83 -13.42
CA ASN A 84 10.33 -8.94 -12.20
C ASN A 84 9.38 -7.75 -12.08
N HIS A 85 8.18 -7.99 -11.56
CA HIS A 85 7.15 -6.98 -11.35
C HIS A 85 6.64 -7.06 -9.91
N ASP A 86 6.33 -5.92 -9.28
CA ASP A 86 5.79 -5.85 -7.93
C ASP A 86 4.35 -5.32 -7.94
N PHE A 87 3.40 -6.14 -7.54
CA PHE A 87 1.99 -5.76 -7.45
C PHE A 87 1.54 -5.79 -6.01
N PHE A 88 0.94 -4.71 -5.50
CA PHE A 88 0.42 -4.67 -4.12
C PHE A 88 -1.10 -4.65 -4.09
N VAL A 89 -1.67 -5.51 -3.26
CA VAL A 89 -3.06 -5.43 -2.84
C VAL A 89 -3.08 -4.78 -1.46
N THR A 90 -3.66 -3.59 -1.37
CA THR A 90 -3.69 -2.80 -0.13
C THR A 90 -5.08 -2.23 0.13
N CYS A 91 -5.33 -1.79 1.36
CA CYS A 91 -6.58 -1.12 1.71
C CYS A 91 -6.67 0.29 1.06
N VAL A 92 -7.89 0.74 0.78
CA VAL A 92 -8.19 2.14 0.41
C VAL A 92 -7.98 3.13 1.58
N ASP A 93 -7.78 2.64 2.81
CA ASP A 93 -7.40 3.47 3.95
C ASP A 93 -6.20 4.36 3.58
N GLY A 94 -6.35 5.69 3.63
CA GLY A 94 -5.27 6.60 3.21
C GLY A 94 -4.10 6.64 4.19
N ARG A 95 -4.15 5.95 5.33
CA ARG A 95 -2.94 5.67 6.13
C ARG A 95 -2.09 4.58 5.48
N ASN A 96 -2.69 3.74 4.64
CA ASN A 96 -2.12 2.53 4.05
C ASN A 96 -1.79 2.72 2.55
N MET A 97 -1.01 3.75 2.24
CA MET A 97 -0.65 4.10 0.87
C MET A 97 0.70 3.48 0.45
N PRO A 98 0.78 2.71 -0.65
CA PRO A 98 2.03 2.19 -1.20
C PRO A 98 3.13 3.25 -1.40
N THR A 99 2.76 4.46 -1.80
CA THR A 99 3.67 5.59 -1.95
C THR A 99 4.31 6.00 -0.62
N ILE A 100 3.60 5.90 0.49
CA ILE A 100 4.11 6.26 1.82
C ILE A 100 4.77 5.07 2.53
N MET A 101 4.29 3.85 2.28
CA MET A 101 4.84 2.63 2.88
C MET A 101 6.17 2.23 2.26
N PHE A 102 6.28 2.35 0.94
CA PHE A 102 7.37 1.80 0.15
C PHE A 102 7.96 2.80 -0.84
N SER A 103 7.55 4.07 -0.85
CA SER A 103 7.93 5.04 -1.89
C SER A 103 7.80 4.43 -3.29
N LYS A 104 6.68 3.75 -3.54
CA LYS A 104 6.44 3.05 -4.80
C LYS A 104 6.47 4.08 -5.95
N PRO A 105 7.36 3.93 -6.93
CA PRO A 105 7.37 4.81 -8.07
C PRO A 105 6.17 4.52 -8.97
N PRO A 106 5.70 5.51 -9.73
CA PRO A 106 4.60 5.31 -10.65
C PRO A 106 5.06 4.41 -11.81
N GLN A 107 4.15 3.62 -12.40
CA GLN A 107 4.45 2.79 -13.59
C GLN A 107 5.59 1.77 -13.39
N VAL A 108 5.86 1.39 -12.14
CA VAL A 108 6.76 0.29 -11.79
C VAL A 108 5.94 -0.71 -10.97
N GLY A 109 5.56 -1.80 -11.63
CA GLY A 109 4.57 -2.74 -11.11
C GLY A 109 3.16 -2.12 -11.04
N GLY A 110 2.37 -2.53 -10.06
CA GLY A 110 0.99 -2.03 -9.93
C GLY A 110 0.45 -2.06 -8.50
N THR A 111 -0.73 -1.47 -8.31
CA THR A 111 -1.43 -1.48 -7.01
C THR A 111 -2.93 -1.68 -7.22
N LEU A 112 -3.51 -2.64 -6.53
CA LEU A 112 -4.94 -2.79 -6.36
C LEU A 112 -5.31 -2.29 -4.96
N ARG A 113 -6.17 -1.26 -4.89
CA ARG A 113 -6.65 -0.72 -3.61
C ARG A 113 -8.14 -0.95 -3.50
N THR A 114 -8.55 -1.75 -2.52
CA THR A 114 -9.97 -2.07 -2.23
C THR A 114 -10.24 -1.93 -0.73
N PRO A 115 -11.50 -1.80 -0.27
CA PRO A 115 -11.83 -1.88 1.15
C PRO A 115 -11.23 -3.15 1.79
N ALA A 116 -10.47 -2.98 2.88
CA ALA A 116 -9.69 -4.03 3.53
C ALA A 116 -8.71 -4.80 2.60
N GLY A 117 -8.38 -4.26 1.42
CA GLY A 117 -7.57 -4.96 0.42
C GLY A 117 -8.20 -6.29 -0.02
N VAL A 118 -9.52 -6.45 0.10
CA VAL A 118 -10.22 -7.70 -0.22
C VAL A 118 -10.21 -7.94 -1.73
N VAL A 119 -9.93 -9.19 -2.11
CA VAL A 119 -9.98 -9.68 -3.48
C VAL A 119 -11.14 -10.66 -3.59
N ASN A 120 -12.31 -10.15 -3.96
CA ASN A 120 -13.52 -10.96 -4.13
C ASN A 120 -13.36 -11.86 -5.38
N GLY A 121 -13.08 -13.14 -5.17
CA GLY A 121 -12.81 -14.10 -6.25
C GLY A 121 -12.14 -15.39 -5.76
N PHE A 122 -11.56 -15.35 -4.56
CA PHE A 122 -10.97 -16.49 -3.89
C PHE A 122 -11.56 -16.64 -2.50
N MET A 123 -12.14 -17.81 -2.23
CA MET A 123 -12.83 -18.11 -0.97
C MET A 123 -12.39 -19.46 -0.44
N GLU A 124 -12.64 -19.72 0.84
CA GLU A 124 -12.47 -21.06 1.39
C GLU A 124 -13.41 -22.03 0.65
N GLY A 125 -12.87 -23.16 0.20
CA GLY A 125 -13.64 -24.18 -0.51
C GLY A 125 -14.39 -25.10 0.46
N GLN A 126 -15.20 -26.01 -0.10
CA GLN A 126 -16.01 -26.93 0.71
C GLN A 126 -15.22 -28.01 1.45
N LYS A 127 -13.96 -28.25 1.06
CA LYS A 127 -13.04 -29.18 1.73
C LYS A 127 -12.01 -28.38 2.51
N ASP A 128 -11.56 -28.93 3.64
CA ASP A 128 -10.45 -28.37 4.40
C ASP A 128 -9.26 -28.07 3.47
N ASP A 129 -8.69 -26.88 3.65
CA ASP A 129 -7.57 -26.35 2.87
C ASP A 129 -7.80 -26.12 1.37
N SER A 130 -9.00 -26.39 0.84
CA SER A 130 -9.34 -26.09 -0.55
C SER A 130 -9.71 -24.62 -0.74
N VAL A 131 -9.54 -24.12 -1.97
CA VAL A 131 -9.93 -22.78 -2.37
C VAL A 131 -11.01 -22.86 -3.45
N PHE A 132 -12.10 -22.14 -3.26
CA PHE A 132 -13.08 -21.87 -4.30
C PHE A 132 -12.62 -20.65 -5.11
N ILE A 133 -12.64 -20.78 -6.43
CA ILE A 133 -12.28 -19.71 -7.37
C ILE A 133 -13.52 -19.35 -8.16
N ASP A 134 -14.03 -18.14 -7.95
CA ASP A 134 -15.12 -17.57 -8.75
C ASP A 134 -14.57 -17.11 -10.10
N ARG A 135 -14.76 -17.92 -11.14
CA ARG A 135 -14.21 -17.67 -12.49
C ARG A 135 -14.88 -16.48 -13.18
N ASP A 136 -16.09 -16.13 -12.75
CA ASP A 136 -16.83 -14.99 -13.31
C ASP A 136 -16.48 -13.68 -12.59
N SER A 137 -15.63 -13.74 -11.55
CA SER A 137 -15.13 -12.54 -10.88
C SER A 137 -14.19 -11.75 -11.80
N TYR A 138 -14.49 -10.45 -11.93
CA TYR A 138 -13.61 -9.49 -12.62
C TYR A 138 -12.16 -9.55 -12.11
N VAL A 139 -11.92 -9.71 -10.81
CA VAL A 139 -10.55 -9.74 -10.30
C VAL A 139 -9.81 -11.02 -10.71
N VAL A 140 -10.52 -12.15 -10.77
CA VAL A 140 -9.95 -13.41 -11.28
C VAL A 140 -9.57 -13.27 -12.75
N GLU A 141 -10.44 -12.67 -13.56
CA GLU A 141 -10.14 -12.37 -14.97
C GLU A 141 -8.92 -11.44 -15.12
N GLN A 142 -8.82 -10.40 -14.30
CA GLN A 142 -7.66 -9.49 -14.33
C GLN A 142 -6.36 -10.19 -13.91
N ILE A 143 -6.39 -11.11 -12.94
CA ILE A 143 -5.21 -11.90 -12.55
C ILE A 143 -4.79 -12.83 -13.68
N VAL A 144 -5.73 -13.51 -14.34
CA VAL A 144 -5.44 -14.37 -15.50
C VAL A 144 -4.84 -13.55 -16.65
N THR A 145 -5.40 -12.37 -16.93
CA THR A 145 -4.86 -11.44 -17.93
C THR A 145 -3.44 -11.03 -17.57
N LEU A 146 -3.20 -10.62 -16.33
CA LEU A 146 -1.88 -10.24 -15.84
C LEU A 146 -0.84 -11.38 -15.98
N LEU A 147 -1.23 -12.62 -15.64
CA LEU A 147 -0.36 -13.80 -15.77
C LEU A 147 0.04 -14.05 -17.23
N ARG A 148 -0.88 -13.83 -18.19
CA ARG A 148 -0.63 -13.98 -19.63
C ARG A 148 0.20 -12.84 -20.19
N GLU A 149 -0.12 -11.59 -19.84
CA GLU A 149 0.61 -10.40 -20.32
C GLU A 149 2.07 -10.37 -19.85
N LYS A 150 2.37 -10.96 -18.69
CA LYS A 150 3.72 -11.07 -18.13
C LYS A 150 4.35 -12.44 -18.34
N ALA A 151 3.92 -13.18 -19.36
CA ALA A 151 4.41 -14.53 -19.63
C ALA A 151 5.94 -14.64 -19.67
N GLY A 152 6.52 -15.48 -18.81
CA GLY A 152 7.98 -15.68 -18.69
C GLY A 152 8.70 -14.72 -17.74
N ASP A 153 7.98 -13.78 -17.13
CA ASP A 153 8.47 -12.91 -16.06
C ASP A 153 8.04 -13.44 -14.67
N THR A 154 8.49 -12.80 -13.59
CA THR A 154 8.07 -13.08 -12.21
C THR A 154 7.28 -11.93 -11.62
N ILE A 155 6.15 -12.22 -11.00
CA ILE A 155 5.27 -11.28 -10.32
C ILE A 155 5.39 -11.51 -8.81
N TYR A 156 5.87 -10.51 -8.07
CA TYR A 156 5.80 -10.49 -6.62
C TYR A 156 4.50 -9.82 -6.19
N TYR A 157 3.57 -10.62 -5.67
CA TYR A 157 2.22 -10.19 -5.37
C TYR A 157 2.08 -9.92 -3.86
N GLY A 158 2.34 -8.68 -3.46
CA GLY A 158 2.27 -8.21 -2.09
C GLY A 158 0.83 -8.16 -1.57
N LEU A 159 0.56 -8.90 -0.49
CA LEU A 159 -0.74 -9.00 0.16
C LEU A 159 -0.65 -8.36 1.54
N ASP A 160 -1.24 -7.18 1.68
CA ASP A 160 -1.26 -6.44 2.94
C ASP A 160 -2.46 -6.79 3.81
N SER A 161 -2.20 -7.00 5.10
CA SER A 161 -3.21 -7.11 6.17
C SER A 161 -2.92 -6.09 7.27
N HIS A 162 -3.11 -4.80 6.97
CA HIS A 162 -2.74 -3.71 7.87
C HIS A 162 -3.54 -3.71 9.19
N LEU A 163 -2.89 -3.22 10.25
CA LEU A 163 -3.50 -3.07 11.55
C LEU A 163 -4.53 -1.93 11.57
N GLY A 164 -5.56 -2.06 12.40
CA GLY A 164 -6.56 -1.01 12.61
C GLY A 164 -7.45 -0.73 11.39
N CYS A 165 -7.70 -1.74 10.56
CA CYS A 165 -8.59 -1.64 9.41
C CYS A 165 -10.07 -1.56 9.84
N VAL A 166 -10.69 -0.40 9.63
CA VAL A 166 -12.12 -0.19 9.97
C VAL A 166 -13.03 -1.11 9.15
N ALA A 167 -12.81 -1.21 7.84
CA ALA A 167 -13.60 -2.07 6.98
C ALA A 167 -13.54 -3.53 7.42
N ARG A 168 -12.36 -4.03 7.83
CA ARG A 168 -12.24 -5.40 8.32
C ARG A 168 -12.83 -5.60 9.70
N THR A 169 -12.71 -4.61 10.59
CA THR A 169 -13.38 -4.62 11.91
C THR A 169 -14.90 -4.78 11.74
N LEU A 170 -15.49 -4.03 10.80
CA LEU A 170 -16.92 -4.13 10.50
C LEU A 170 -17.28 -5.52 9.96
N ILE A 171 -16.59 -6.01 8.93
CA ILE A 171 -16.84 -7.35 8.37
C ILE A 171 -16.73 -8.44 9.43
N HIS A 172 -15.64 -8.43 10.20
CA HIS A 172 -15.38 -9.37 11.29
C HIS A 172 -16.49 -9.35 12.35
N SER A 173 -16.97 -8.17 12.74
CA SER A 173 -18.06 -8.03 13.69
C SER A 173 -19.39 -8.59 13.15
N THR A 174 -19.68 -8.39 11.86
CA THR A 174 -20.89 -8.91 11.22
C THR A 174 -20.86 -10.41 11.00
N GLU A 175 -19.67 -11.00 10.83
CA GLU A 175 -19.45 -12.44 10.72
C GLU A 175 -19.46 -13.16 12.09
N GLY A 176 -19.69 -12.42 13.19
CA GLY A 176 -19.70 -12.97 14.56
C GLY A 176 -18.30 -13.29 15.11
N GLY A 177 -17.27 -12.68 14.54
CA GLY A 177 -15.88 -12.82 15.00
C GLY A 177 -15.71 -12.38 16.46
N LYS A 178 -14.99 -13.20 17.24
CA LYS A 178 -14.79 -12.99 18.69
C LYS A 178 -13.44 -12.35 19.04
N GLN A 179 -12.51 -12.33 18.08
CA GLN A 179 -11.18 -11.75 18.23
C GLN A 179 -11.27 -10.23 18.33
N ILE A 180 -10.37 -9.63 19.11
CA ILE A 180 -10.33 -8.19 19.41
C ILE A 180 -9.20 -7.47 18.67
N ASP A 181 -8.67 -8.07 17.62
CA ASP A 181 -7.55 -7.55 16.81
C ASP A 181 -8.00 -6.68 15.63
N GLY A 182 -9.25 -6.23 15.61
CA GLY A 182 -9.81 -5.45 14.49
C GLY A 182 -9.93 -6.24 13.18
N GLY A 183 -9.92 -7.57 13.25
CA GLY A 183 -10.08 -8.45 12.10
C GLY A 183 -8.77 -8.77 11.36
N VAL A 184 -7.60 -8.39 11.88
CA VAL A 184 -6.29 -8.63 11.25
C VAL A 184 -6.07 -10.11 10.96
N ARG A 185 -6.31 -10.99 11.94
CA ARG A 185 -6.19 -12.45 11.73
C ARG A 185 -7.11 -12.94 10.61
N SER A 186 -8.37 -12.48 10.60
CA SER A 186 -9.34 -12.87 9.58
C SER A 186 -8.89 -12.46 8.18
N ASP A 187 -8.28 -11.27 8.05
CA ASP A 187 -7.78 -10.79 6.77
C ASP A 187 -6.57 -11.59 6.31
N ILE A 188 -5.63 -11.92 7.21
CA ILE A 188 -4.48 -12.78 6.86
C ILE A 188 -4.96 -14.13 6.32
N ILE A 189 -5.98 -14.75 6.95
CA ILE A 189 -6.58 -16.00 6.45
C ILE A 189 -7.19 -15.79 5.05
N ASN A 190 -7.91 -14.69 4.83
CA ASN A 190 -8.45 -14.36 3.51
C ASN A 190 -7.34 -14.16 2.45
N LYS A 191 -6.23 -13.50 2.81
CA LYS A 191 -5.06 -13.36 1.94
C LYS A 191 -4.39 -14.71 1.66
N LEU A 192 -4.34 -15.62 2.64
CA LEU A 192 -3.85 -16.99 2.43
C LEU A 192 -4.73 -17.74 1.40
N MET A 193 -6.05 -17.60 1.46
CA MET A 193 -6.94 -18.17 0.44
C MET A 193 -6.75 -17.52 -0.94
N THR A 194 -6.58 -16.20 -0.98
CA THR A 194 -6.25 -15.46 -2.22
C THR A 194 -4.96 -16.01 -2.84
N ALA A 195 -3.90 -16.16 -2.05
CA ALA A 195 -2.64 -16.70 -2.51
C ALA A 195 -2.77 -18.15 -3.03
N LYS A 196 -3.47 -19.02 -2.29
CA LYS A 196 -3.76 -20.40 -2.73
C LYS A 196 -4.49 -20.41 -4.08
N GLY A 197 -5.52 -19.58 -4.22
CA GLY A 197 -6.31 -19.47 -5.45
C GLY A 197 -5.51 -18.98 -6.65
N ILE A 198 -4.68 -17.95 -6.47
CA ILE A 198 -3.76 -17.45 -7.51
C ILE A 198 -2.78 -18.54 -7.95
N LEU A 199 -2.18 -19.27 -7.01
CA LEU A 199 -1.24 -20.34 -7.32
C LEU A 199 -1.93 -21.52 -8.04
N GLN A 200 -3.17 -21.83 -7.66
CA GLN A 200 -3.99 -22.82 -8.35
C GLN A 200 -4.31 -22.37 -9.78
N LEU A 201 -4.72 -21.12 -10.00
CA LEU A 201 -4.94 -20.55 -11.34
C LEU A 201 -3.69 -20.68 -12.22
N LYS A 202 -2.53 -20.27 -11.70
CA LYS A 202 -1.25 -20.37 -12.42
C LYS A 202 -0.99 -21.81 -12.84
N LYS A 203 -1.18 -22.76 -11.92
CA LYS A 203 -0.96 -24.18 -12.17
C LYS A 203 -1.89 -24.70 -13.27
N GLU A 204 -3.17 -24.39 -13.21
CA GLU A 204 -4.14 -24.83 -14.22
C GLU A 204 -3.83 -24.30 -15.62
N LEU A 205 -3.45 -23.03 -15.75
CA LEU A 205 -3.03 -22.45 -17.02
C LEU A 205 -1.77 -23.14 -17.56
N HIS A 206 -0.80 -23.42 -16.69
CA HIS A 206 0.39 -24.17 -17.07
C HIS A 206 0.08 -25.61 -17.49
N ASP A 207 -0.82 -26.30 -16.78
CA ASP A 207 -1.26 -27.66 -17.10
C ASP A 207 -2.02 -27.72 -18.44
N GLN A 208 -2.60 -26.60 -18.89
CA GLN A 208 -3.19 -26.41 -20.22
C GLN A 208 -2.14 -26.09 -21.31
N GLY A 209 -0.87 -26.01 -20.96
CA GLY A 209 0.23 -25.66 -21.87
C GLY A 209 0.37 -24.16 -22.15
N GLU A 210 -0.32 -23.30 -21.40
CA GLU A 210 -0.16 -21.85 -21.55
C GLU A 210 1.18 -21.39 -20.95
N LYS A 211 1.85 -20.47 -21.64
CA LYS A 211 3.00 -19.77 -21.09
C LYS A 211 2.50 -18.59 -20.26
N VAL A 212 2.69 -18.66 -18.95
CA VAL A 212 2.28 -17.62 -17.99
C VAL A 212 3.45 -17.14 -17.13
N ALA A 213 3.26 -16.04 -16.43
CA ALA A 213 4.21 -15.52 -15.46
C ALA A 213 4.33 -16.46 -14.25
N GLU A 214 5.50 -16.46 -13.62
CA GLU A 214 5.60 -16.93 -12.23
C GLU A 214 4.94 -15.90 -11.32
N ILE A 215 4.20 -16.33 -10.30
CA ILE A 215 3.61 -15.41 -9.32
C ILE A 215 3.89 -15.90 -7.90
N ILE A 216 4.48 -15.02 -7.10
CA ILE A 216 4.95 -15.31 -5.74
C ILE A 216 4.22 -14.39 -4.77
N PRO A 217 3.26 -14.91 -3.99
CA PRO A 217 2.59 -14.15 -2.94
C PRO A 217 3.56 -13.72 -1.83
N ILE A 218 3.52 -12.44 -1.45
CA ILE A 218 4.35 -11.86 -0.39
C ILE A 218 3.44 -11.26 0.68
N PHE A 219 3.26 -11.97 1.79
CA PHE A 219 2.46 -11.48 2.92
C PHE A 219 3.23 -10.47 3.77
N PHE A 220 2.54 -9.41 4.15
CA PHE A 220 2.99 -8.44 5.13
C PHE A 220 1.79 -7.75 5.79
N SER A 221 2.04 -7.12 6.94
CA SER A 221 1.03 -6.30 7.63
C SER A 221 1.62 -4.93 7.95
N PHE A 222 1.02 -3.87 7.39
CA PHE A 222 1.42 -2.52 7.72
C PHE A 222 0.82 -2.06 9.07
N ASP A 223 1.62 -1.38 9.88
CA ASP A 223 1.16 -0.70 11.10
C ASP A 223 1.04 0.80 10.80
N PRO A 224 -0.17 1.31 10.51
CA PRO A 224 -0.36 2.73 10.20
C PRO A 224 -0.11 3.64 11.39
N SER A 225 -0.06 3.14 12.64
CA SER A 225 0.26 3.98 13.80
C SER A 225 1.75 4.26 13.92
N LYS A 226 2.59 3.31 13.45
CA LYS A 226 4.05 3.39 13.55
C LYS A 226 4.74 3.60 12.20
N GLY A 227 4.07 3.39 11.07
CA GLY A 227 4.66 3.45 9.74
C GLY A 227 5.57 2.27 9.39
N GLY A 228 5.55 1.21 10.21
CA GLY A 228 6.35 0.01 10.03
C GLY A 228 5.58 -1.13 9.35
N VAL A 229 6.30 -2.13 8.88
CA VAL A 229 5.76 -3.37 8.32
C VAL A 229 6.16 -4.54 9.20
N ILE A 230 5.24 -5.48 9.35
CA ILE A 230 5.39 -6.76 10.05
C ILE A 230 5.40 -7.88 9.02
N SER A 231 6.34 -8.81 9.14
CA SER A 231 6.38 -10.05 8.35
C SER A 231 6.45 -11.27 9.26
N GLY A 232 5.78 -12.35 8.87
CA GLY A 232 5.71 -13.61 9.63
C GLY A 232 4.39 -13.82 10.38
N LEU A 233 3.40 -12.93 10.29
CA LEU A 233 2.13 -13.18 10.99
C LEU A 233 1.36 -14.37 10.40
N GLU A 234 1.53 -14.64 9.11
CA GLU A 234 0.82 -15.71 8.40
C GLU A 234 1.15 -17.12 8.92
N ILE A 235 2.33 -17.32 9.54
CA ILE A 235 2.72 -18.61 10.11
C ILE A 235 2.09 -18.86 11.49
N HIS A 236 1.53 -17.83 12.13
CA HIS A 236 0.99 -17.88 13.49
C HIS A 236 -0.54 -17.85 13.56
N VAL A 237 -1.25 -17.82 12.41
CA VAL A 237 -2.73 -17.69 12.38
C VAL A 237 -3.48 -18.81 13.11
N ASN A 238 -2.82 -19.96 13.28
CA ASN A 238 -3.35 -21.15 13.94
C ASN A 238 -2.85 -21.32 15.38
N ASP A 239 -1.97 -20.44 15.87
CA ASP A 239 -1.52 -20.49 17.26
C ASP A 239 -2.70 -20.29 18.19
N LYS A 240 -2.76 -21.05 19.28
CA LYS A 240 -3.93 -21.07 20.19
C LYS A 240 -4.30 -19.67 20.69
N ASP A 241 -3.32 -18.88 21.09
CA ASP A 241 -3.56 -17.51 21.59
C ASP A 241 -4.10 -16.62 20.47
N VAL A 242 -3.50 -16.65 19.29
CA VAL A 242 -3.91 -15.90 18.09
C VAL A 242 -5.32 -16.31 17.65
N ALA A 243 -5.64 -17.60 17.62
CA ALA A 243 -6.95 -18.11 17.26
C ALA A 243 -8.05 -17.61 18.20
N ASN A 244 -7.74 -17.49 19.50
CA ASN A 244 -8.69 -17.07 20.53
C ASN A 244 -8.91 -15.55 20.56
N VAL A 245 -7.83 -14.75 20.54
CA VAL A 245 -7.94 -13.30 20.77
C VAL A 245 -7.50 -12.42 19.60
N GLY A 246 -6.82 -12.99 18.60
CA GLY A 246 -6.28 -12.28 17.43
C GLY A 246 -4.88 -11.69 17.63
N PHE A 247 -4.37 -10.95 16.65
CA PHE A 247 -3.06 -10.29 16.72
C PHE A 247 -3.10 -8.97 17.52
N THR A 248 -3.29 -9.06 18.83
CA THR A 248 -3.23 -7.89 19.74
C THR A 248 -1.79 -7.37 19.89
N GLU A 249 -1.61 -6.13 20.36
CA GLU A 249 -0.27 -5.57 20.60
C GLU A 249 0.56 -6.41 21.59
N GLU A 250 -0.09 -7.05 22.58
CA GLU A 250 0.57 -7.99 23.51
C GLU A 250 1.13 -9.20 22.76
N ILE A 251 0.34 -9.81 21.89
CA ILE A 251 0.79 -10.95 21.07
C ILE A 251 1.88 -10.51 20.08
N LEU A 252 1.72 -9.36 19.43
CA LEU A 252 2.75 -8.83 18.53
C LEU A 252 4.07 -8.58 19.25
N ASN A 253 4.03 -8.08 20.49
CA ASN A 253 5.22 -7.87 21.31
C ASN A 253 5.85 -9.20 21.76
N LYS A 254 5.03 -10.20 22.13
CA LYS A 254 5.49 -11.55 22.44
C LYS A 254 6.22 -12.16 21.24
N LEU A 255 5.57 -12.23 20.08
CA LEU A 255 6.15 -12.79 18.85
C LEU A 255 7.44 -12.04 18.43
N ALA A 256 7.48 -10.72 18.56
CA ALA A 256 8.67 -9.94 18.26
C ALA A 256 9.83 -10.25 19.24
N SER A 257 9.54 -10.41 20.53
CA SER A 257 10.54 -10.76 21.55
C SER A 257 11.10 -12.18 21.37
N GLU A 258 10.29 -13.09 20.84
CA GLU A 258 10.67 -14.46 20.49
C GLU A 258 11.41 -14.55 19.14
N ASN A 259 11.58 -13.42 18.43
CA ASN A 259 12.12 -13.34 17.07
C ASN A 259 11.36 -14.20 16.04
N THR A 260 10.08 -14.50 16.27
CA THR A 260 9.22 -15.27 15.36
C THR A 260 8.52 -14.40 14.33
N ILE A 261 8.64 -13.07 14.45
CA ILE A 261 8.24 -12.09 13.43
C ILE A 261 9.33 -11.03 13.24
N VAL A 262 9.30 -10.32 12.11
CA VAL A 262 10.14 -9.13 11.88
C VAL A 262 9.26 -7.90 11.79
N ARG A 263 9.47 -6.93 12.70
CA ARG A 263 8.86 -5.59 12.64
C ARG A 263 9.92 -4.57 12.24
N THR A 264 9.75 -3.90 11.09
CA THR A 264 10.73 -2.90 10.64
C THR A 264 10.90 -1.77 11.64
N PHE A 265 9.84 -1.38 12.34
CA PHE A 265 9.91 -0.35 13.37
C PHE A 265 10.83 -0.74 14.54
N ASP A 266 10.84 -2.01 14.95
CA ASP A 266 11.76 -2.47 16.00
C ASP A 266 13.21 -2.50 15.54
N LEU A 267 13.46 -2.72 14.25
CA LEU A 267 14.82 -2.64 13.68
C LEU A 267 15.40 -1.23 13.79
N LEU A 268 14.58 -0.18 13.80
CA LEU A 268 15.03 1.20 13.96
C LEU A 268 15.55 1.49 15.37
N LYS A 269 15.20 0.65 16.36
CA LYS A 269 15.70 0.76 17.74
C LYS A 269 17.12 0.22 17.89
N ASP A 270 17.61 -0.55 16.91
CA ASP A 270 18.99 -1.00 16.86
C ASP A 270 19.92 0.16 16.44
N LYS A 271 20.82 0.56 17.35
CA LYS A 271 21.77 1.67 17.13
C LYS A 271 22.64 1.47 15.89
N LYS A 272 23.00 0.23 15.57
CA LYS A 272 23.81 -0.09 14.39
C LYS A 272 23.01 0.13 13.12
N ILE A 273 21.76 -0.33 13.08
CA ILE A 273 20.85 -0.13 11.95
C ILE A 273 20.57 1.36 11.76
N ALA A 274 20.25 2.09 12.82
CA ALA A 274 20.01 3.54 12.78
C ALA A 274 21.23 4.30 12.24
N ARG A 275 22.46 3.95 12.66
CA ARG A 275 23.68 4.55 12.13
C ARG A 275 23.86 4.30 10.64
N LEU A 276 23.72 3.04 10.20
CA LEU A 276 23.85 2.68 8.79
C LEU A 276 22.79 3.37 7.91
N LEU A 277 21.56 3.52 8.42
CA LEU A 277 20.51 4.30 7.76
C LEU A 277 20.90 5.77 7.66
N ASN A 278 21.37 6.38 8.75
CA ASN A 278 21.78 7.78 8.78
C ASN A 278 22.91 8.11 7.80
N ASP A 279 23.84 7.16 7.59
CA ASP A 279 24.92 7.28 6.60
C ASP A 279 24.41 7.22 5.14
N ALA A 280 23.18 6.75 4.92
CA ALA A 280 22.55 6.65 3.61
C ALA A 280 21.50 7.72 3.35
N ILE A 281 20.71 8.09 4.36
CA ILE A 281 19.64 9.08 4.28
C ILE A 281 19.37 9.67 5.67
N LEU A 282 19.21 10.99 5.76
CA LEU A 282 18.88 11.64 7.03
C LEU A 282 17.37 11.53 7.31
N PRO A 283 16.96 11.43 8.59
CA PRO A 283 15.55 11.46 8.97
C PRO A 283 14.90 12.81 8.65
N GLY A 284 13.59 12.82 8.39
CA GLY A 284 12.82 14.02 8.06
C GLY A 284 13.12 14.63 6.69
N THR A 285 13.90 13.95 5.85
CA THR A 285 14.23 14.44 4.50
C THR A 285 13.19 14.09 3.44
N ALA A 286 12.37 13.06 3.69
CA ALA A 286 11.33 12.66 2.77
C ALA A 286 10.00 13.35 3.10
N ASP A 287 9.54 14.17 2.17
CA ASP A 287 8.21 14.77 2.15
C ASP A 287 7.51 14.39 0.84
N PHE A 288 6.80 13.27 0.86
CA PHE A 288 6.06 12.77 -0.30
C PHE A 288 4.81 13.63 -0.61
N ARG A 289 4.36 14.49 0.32
CA ARG A 289 3.23 15.40 0.11
C ARG A 289 3.67 16.65 -0.64
N ASN A 290 4.79 17.27 -0.28
CA ASN A 290 5.16 18.57 -0.85
C ASN A 290 6.40 18.54 -1.75
N ASN A 291 7.19 17.45 -1.72
CA ASN A 291 8.42 17.32 -2.48
C ASN A 291 8.59 15.89 -3.01
N TYR A 292 7.56 15.41 -3.72
CA TYR A 292 7.50 14.01 -4.17
C TYR A 292 8.70 13.58 -5.03
N PRO A 293 9.09 14.29 -6.12
CA PRO A 293 10.17 13.84 -6.99
C PRO A 293 11.50 13.66 -6.25
N ARG A 294 11.89 14.65 -5.44
CA ARG A 294 13.16 14.62 -4.69
C ARG A 294 13.14 13.55 -3.61
N SER A 295 12.04 13.45 -2.86
CA SER A 295 11.88 12.46 -1.79
C SER A 295 11.95 11.05 -2.34
N LEU A 296 11.29 10.81 -3.48
CA LEU A 296 11.31 9.52 -4.17
C LEU A 296 12.73 9.14 -4.61
N LEU A 297 13.45 10.05 -5.26
CA LEU A 297 14.82 9.78 -5.71
C LEU A 297 15.78 9.51 -4.56
N LEU A 298 15.79 10.36 -3.54
CA LEU A 298 16.67 10.19 -2.37
C LEU A 298 16.42 8.85 -1.68
N ASN A 299 15.15 8.48 -1.54
CA ASN A 299 14.78 7.23 -0.90
C ASN A 299 15.25 6.01 -1.69
N TRP A 300 15.09 6.02 -3.02
CA TRP A 300 15.57 4.94 -3.88
C TRP A 300 17.10 4.87 -3.95
N GLN A 301 17.80 6.01 -3.98
CA GLN A 301 19.27 6.03 -3.89
C GLN A 301 19.78 5.41 -2.59
N ALA A 302 19.17 5.75 -1.46
CA ALA A 302 19.50 5.16 -0.16
C ALA A 302 19.18 3.66 -0.12
N THR A 303 18.03 3.25 -0.67
CA THR A 303 17.65 1.83 -0.79
C THR A 303 18.68 1.05 -1.61
N THR A 304 19.08 1.56 -2.78
CA THR A 304 20.08 0.91 -3.64
C THR A 304 21.42 0.78 -2.92
N LYS A 305 21.88 1.84 -2.24
CA LYS A 305 23.12 1.82 -1.43
C LYS A 305 23.08 0.76 -0.33
N LEU A 306 21.98 0.73 0.44
CA LEU A 306 21.82 -0.19 1.58
C LEU A 306 21.51 -1.62 1.17
N TYR A 307 21.01 -1.84 -0.04
CA TYR A 307 20.86 -3.16 -0.63
C TYR A 307 22.20 -3.72 -1.12
N GLY A 308 23.02 -2.88 -1.77
CA GLY A 308 24.36 -3.25 -2.22
C GLY A 308 24.37 -4.53 -3.07
N GLU A 309 23.41 -4.66 -4.00
CA GLU A 309 23.24 -5.86 -4.85
C GLU A 309 23.09 -7.17 -4.04
N GLY A 310 22.42 -7.10 -2.89
CA GLY A 310 22.20 -8.24 -2.00
C GLY A 310 23.33 -8.48 -0.99
N LYS A 311 24.34 -7.61 -0.95
CA LYS A 311 25.48 -7.69 -0.02
C LYS A 311 25.45 -6.63 1.07
N GLY A 312 24.47 -5.73 1.04
CA GLY A 312 24.33 -4.66 2.02
C GLY A 312 24.07 -5.20 3.43
N GLU A 313 24.69 -4.59 4.42
CA GLU A 313 24.69 -5.11 5.80
C GLU A 313 23.28 -5.15 6.41
N ILE A 314 22.48 -4.09 6.24
CA ILE A 314 21.08 -4.07 6.72
C ILE A 314 20.26 -5.15 6.02
N PHE A 315 20.44 -5.31 4.70
CA PHE A 315 19.74 -6.35 3.94
C PHE A 315 20.06 -7.75 4.47
N LEU A 316 21.34 -8.05 4.75
CA LEU A 316 21.75 -9.34 5.30
C LEU A 316 21.23 -9.57 6.72
N ILE A 317 21.16 -8.54 7.56
CA ILE A 317 20.52 -8.62 8.89
C ILE A 317 19.04 -9.00 8.77
N ILE A 318 18.31 -8.31 7.89
CA ILE A 318 16.88 -8.59 7.64
C ILE A 318 16.69 -10.01 7.10
N LEU A 319 17.49 -10.41 6.10
CA LEU A 319 17.42 -11.74 5.51
C LEU A 319 17.74 -12.83 6.54
N GLY A 320 18.73 -12.62 7.40
CA GLY A 320 19.06 -13.54 8.49
C GLY A 320 17.90 -13.72 9.48
N LYS A 321 17.24 -12.62 9.86
CA LYS A 321 16.02 -12.68 10.70
C LYS A 321 14.88 -13.43 10.01
N LEU A 322 14.64 -13.18 8.73
CA LEU A 322 13.61 -13.90 7.98
C LEU A 322 13.92 -15.40 7.86
N LYS A 323 15.18 -15.78 7.63
CA LYS A 323 15.58 -17.21 7.63
C LYS A 323 15.30 -17.90 8.96
N TYR A 324 15.44 -17.18 10.08
CA TYR A 324 15.07 -17.69 11.39
C TYR A 324 13.55 -17.83 11.56
N VAL A 325 12.78 -16.77 11.25
CA VAL A 325 11.31 -16.75 11.31
C VAL A 325 10.70 -17.91 10.52
N TYR A 326 11.18 -18.12 9.29
CA TYR A 326 10.64 -19.13 8.39
C TYR A 326 11.42 -20.45 8.39
N ALA A 327 12.25 -20.72 9.40
CA ALA A 327 13.11 -21.92 9.43
C ALA A 327 12.34 -23.25 9.28
N ASN A 328 11.09 -23.28 9.78
CA ASN A 328 10.20 -24.44 9.70
C ASN A 328 9.14 -24.33 8.59
N SER A 329 9.25 -23.34 7.70
CA SER A 329 8.31 -23.12 6.60
C SER A 329 8.90 -23.60 5.27
N ALA A 330 8.06 -24.12 4.37
CA ALA A 330 8.47 -24.55 3.02
C ALA A 330 8.67 -23.36 2.03
N ILE A 331 9.12 -22.21 2.53
CA ILE A 331 9.30 -21.00 1.72
C ILE A 331 10.63 -21.03 0.99
N SER A 332 10.66 -20.62 -0.28
CA SER A 332 11.89 -20.62 -1.08
C SER A 332 12.83 -19.47 -0.69
N ASP A 333 14.14 -19.68 -0.90
CA ASP A 333 15.15 -18.62 -0.71
C ASP A 333 14.85 -17.38 -1.55
N LEU A 334 14.34 -17.56 -2.78
CA LEU A 334 13.92 -16.46 -3.64
C LEU A 334 12.85 -15.59 -2.97
N THR A 335 11.85 -16.22 -2.34
CA THR A 335 10.77 -15.53 -1.63
C THR A 335 11.30 -14.81 -0.39
N LEU A 336 12.21 -15.43 0.36
CA LEU A 336 12.86 -14.79 1.51
C LEU A 336 13.68 -13.58 1.12
N HIS A 337 14.45 -13.64 0.02
CA HIS A 337 15.18 -12.49 -0.50
C HIS A 337 14.24 -11.35 -0.90
N GLN A 338 13.10 -11.66 -1.53
CA GLN A 338 12.15 -10.63 -1.88
C GLN A 338 11.43 -10.03 -0.65
N LYS A 339 11.04 -10.85 0.33
CA LYS A 339 10.54 -10.34 1.63
C LYS A 339 11.57 -9.43 2.29
N ALA A 340 12.85 -9.80 2.29
CA ALA A 340 13.92 -8.97 2.84
C ALA A 340 14.04 -7.62 2.10
N LYS A 341 13.86 -7.63 0.77
CA LYS A 341 13.82 -6.40 -0.03
C LYS A 341 12.64 -5.51 0.35
N PHE A 342 11.44 -6.05 0.52
CA PHE A 342 10.27 -5.26 0.94
C PHE A 342 10.47 -4.64 2.32
N LEU A 343 11.00 -5.40 3.27
CA LEU A 343 11.28 -4.90 4.61
C LEU A 343 12.37 -3.82 4.59
N LEU A 344 13.45 -4.00 3.83
CA LEU A 344 14.47 -2.95 3.64
C LEU A 344 13.83 -1.69 3.04
N LYS A 345 12.99 -1.85 2.02
CA LYS A 345 12.35 -0.73 1.35
C LYS A 345 11.45 0.06 2.30
N ASN A 346 10.62 -0.61 3.10
CA ASN A 346 9.82 0.06 4.12
C ASN A 346 10.68 0.70 5.21
N LEU A 347 11.73 0.02 5.68
CA LEU A 347 12.63 0.55 6.69
C LEU A 347 13.27 1.89 6.26
N VAL A 348 13.75 1.97 5.01
CA VAL A 348 14.32 3.20 4.44
C VAL A 348 13.24 4.27 4.27
N THR A 349 12.06 3.93 3.76
CA THR A 349 10.92 4.88 3.66
C THR A 349 10.58 5.46 5.02
N ARG A 350 10.33 4.61 6.01
CA ARG A 350 9.96 5.01 7.36
C ARG A 350 11.02 5.89 8.01
N TYR A 351 12.30 5.49 7.94
CA TYR A 351 13.38 6.26 8.51
C TYR A 351 13.52 7.64 7.85
N SER A 352 13.41 7.71 6.52
CA SER A 352 13.53 8.99 5.80
C SER A 352 12.43 10.01 6.14
N ILE A 353 11.26 9.54 6.55
CA ILE A 353 10.12 10.40 6.92
C ILE A 353 10.21 10.84 8.38
N ALA A 354 10.46 9.91 9.30
CA ALA A 354 10.29 10.16 10.75
C ALA A 354 11.41 9.56 11.63
N GLY A 355 12.53 9.16 11.03
CA GLY A 355 13.67 8.60 11.75
C GLY A 355 13.31 7.40 12.61
N SER A 356 13.82 7.38 13.84
CA SER A 356 13.51 6.39 14.87
C SER A 356 12.41 6.85 15.85
N GLU A 357 11.76 7.98 15.61
CA GLU A 357 10.73 8.53 16.50
C GLU A 357 9.48 7.64 16.50
N ASP A 358 8.78 7.53 17.63
CA ASP A 358 7.51 6.81 17.72
C ASP A 358 6.39 7.52 16.94
N SER A 359 6.47 8.84 16.77
CA SER A 359 5.49 9.63 16.03
C SER A 359 5.57 9.37 14.53
N TRP A 360 4.42 9.03 13.95
CA TRP A 360 4.27 8.82 12.51
C TRP A 360 3.33 9.87 11.89
N PRO A 361 3.81 10.73 10.97
CA PRO A 361 3.03 11.86 10.45
C PRO A 361 1.86 11.47 9.53
N TYR A 362 1.72 10.17 9.23
CA TYR A 362 0.60 9.61 8.45
C TYR A 362 -0.27 8.67 9.30
N ALA A 363 -0.20 8.78 10.64
CA ALA A 363 -0.99 7.94 11.55
C ALA A 363 -2.49 8.30 11.59
N ASN A 364 -2.81 9.55 11.29
CA ASN A 364 -4.18 10.03 11.25
C ASN A 364 -4.81 9.74 9.90
N HIS A 365 -6.07 9.33 9.92
CA HIS A 365 -6.81 8.97 8.73
C HIS A 365 -6.99 10.18 7.82
N GLN A 366 -6.62 10.00 6.56
CA GLN A 366 -7.01 10.86 5.46
C GLN A 366 -7.75 9.92 4.51
N GLU A 367 -9.06 10.07 4.33
CA GLU A 367 -9.76 9.29 3.31
C GLU A 367 -9.18 9.70 1.95
N GLU A 368 -8.93 8.73 1.08
CA GLU A 368 -8.54 8.99 -0.29
C GLU A 368 -9.39 8.15 -1.24
N LEU A 369 -9.59 8.68 -2.45
CA LEU A 369 -10.42 8.09 -3.49
C LEU A 369 -9.99 6.65 -3.84
N ILE A 370 -10.96 5.84 -4.29
CA ILE A 370 -10.69 4.54 -4.91
C ILE A 370 -9.88 4.79 -6.20
N VAL A 371 -8.67 4.22 -6.29
CA VAL A 371 -7.81 4.31 -7.47
C VAL A 371 -7.40 2.91 -7.92
N ILE A 372 -7.88 2.49 -9.09
CA ILE A 372 -7.40 1.29 -9.81
C ILE A 372 -6.54 1.79 -10.97
N THR A 373 -5.21 1.89 -10.77
CA THR A 373 -4.28 2.31 -11.84
C THR A 373 -2.90 1.68 -11.64
N ASP A 374 -2.14 1.50 -12.73
CA ASP A 374 -0.71 1.13 -12.74
C ASP A 374 0.22 2.17 -12.07
N GLY A 375 -0.33 3.26 -11.51
CA GLY A 375 0.45 4.37 -10.95
C GLY A 375 0.08 4.81 -9.55
N GLY A 376 -1.06 4.37 -8.98
CA GLY A 376 -1.47 4.64 -7.60
C GLY A 376 -1.20 6.09 -7.15
N TYR A 377 -1.72 7.08 -7.87
CA TYR A 377 -1.31 8.50 -7.82
C TYR A 377 -1.73 9.29 -6.56
N ALA A 378 -1.47 8.72 -5.38
CA ALA A 378 -1.58 9.29 -4.05
C ALA A 378 -0.18 9.50 -3.43
N PRO A 379 0.04 10.40 -2.44
CA PRO A 379 -0.97 11.16 -1.69
C PRO A 379 -1.41 12.47 -2.33
N PHE A 380 -2.65 12.89 -2.05
CA PHE A 380 -3.12 14.25 -2.33
C PHE A 380 -2.94 15.12 -1.07
N PRO A 381 -2.11 16.18 -1.10
CA PRO A 381 -1.73 16.92 0.10
C PRO A 381 -2.85 17.79 0.70
N ALA A 382 -3.96 17.98 0.00
CA ALA A 382 -5.00 18.96 0.33
C ALA A 382 -6.44 18.52 0.03
N LEU A 383 -6.66 17.26 -0.32
CA LEU A 383 -8.01 16.74 -0.57
C LEU A 383 -8.39 15.86 0.61
N ASP A 384 -9.07 16.44 1.60
CA ASP A 384 -9.96 15.66 2.45
C ASP A 384 -10.99 15.04 1.51
N ALA A 385 -10.88 13.72 1.26
CA ALA A 385 -11.77 13.07 0.31
C ALA A 385 -13.21 13.16 0.78
N PHE A 386 -14.09 13.40 -0.19
CA PHE A 386 -15.51 13.19 -0.06
C PHE A 386 -15.83 11.82 -0.68
N ALA A 387 -16.57 10.99 0.05
CA ALA A 387 -17.31 9.87 -0.52
C ALA A 387 -18.56 10.43 -1.22
N VAL A 388 -18.57 10.44 -2.56
CA VAL A 388 -19.83 10.53 -3.31
C VAL A 388 -20.42 9.13 -3.31
N PHE A 389 -21.56 8.95 -2.65
CA PHE A 389 -22.40 7.76 -2.79
C PHE A 389 -23.13 7.77 -4.12
#